data_AF-A0A0S8G6X2-F1
#
_entry.id   AF-A0A0S8G6X2-F1
#
_cell.length_a   1.000
_cell.length_b   1.000
_cell.length_c   1.000
_cell.angle_alpha   90.00
_cell.angle_beta   90.00
_cell.angle_gamma   90.00
#
_symmetry.space_group_name_H-M   'P 1'
#
loop_
_entity.id
_entity.type
_entity.pdbx_description
1 polymer ?
#
loop_
_entity_poly.entity_id
_entity_poly.type
_entity_poly.pdbx_seq_one_letter_code
_entity_poly.pdbx_strand_id
1 'polypeptide(L)'
;MRVDTGKGGKGEAFWRRADISTHRGIYQREGEAMRLLTTLWCAALVLGLCGSISATVIHVPDDYPTIQWGIDAAVGGDTVLVADGTYTGSLNRDLDFGGKAIVVMSENGPHVTIIDCEGSISEPHRGFYFHSGEGPASVVRGFIIQGGWAEYGGGINCDSSSPTIQGNTIRGNTAGYDGGGIYCGECSSVIVDNTITENAANTGGGIACYYNSSPTVMNTILWADDAGTGHEIYLGEASSMAVSYSDISSRWLAVFVAPGCTLEWGEGNIETNPKFVLANLQDYRLLWGSPCIDVGHPDYLDPDGTRSDIGAHFFDQSKTIVAYATPQTRTLSPGDNCAVLYAMINIHPEPVEVRGGVELTLPNGEPWSGNPLEGPGYTVFPPEFTWQIVREYTVPETWPLGVSVFTWRVGMPGNLYDRDRFLFTVVEP
;
A
#
# COMPACT_ATOMS: atom_id res chain seq x y z
N MET A 1 -76.71 47.92 -27.18
CA MET A 1 -76.92 48.30 -28.59
C MET A 1 -75.93 47.52 -29.44
N ARG A 2 -76.42 46.58 -30.25
CA ARG A 2 -75.70 46.03 -31.41
C ARG A 2 -75.72 47.08 -32.52
N VAL A 3 -74.62 47.28 -33.23
CA VAL A 3 -74.62 47.29 -34.71
C VAL A 3 -73.27 46.76 -35.19
N ASP A 4 -73.35 45.78 -36.07
CA ASP A 4 -72.29 45.13 -36.83
C ASP A 4 -72.67 45.34 -38.31
N THR A 5 -71.70 45.63 -39.18
CA THR A 5 -71.78 45.52 -40.66
C THR A 5 -70.32 45.43 -41.15
N GLY A 6 -69.80 44.28 -41.59
CA GLY A 6 -70.06 43.59 -42.87
C GLY A 6 -69.18 44.19 -43.99
N LYS A 7 -68.54 43.53 -44.95
CA LYS A 7 -68.46 42.19 -45.60
C LYS A 7 -67.09 42.21 -46.36
N GLY A 8 -66.50 41.19 -46.97
CA GLY A 8 -66.84 39.88 -47.54
C GLY A 8 -65.58 39.39 -48.29
N GLY A 9 -65.22 38.10 -48.27
CA GLY A 9 -65.55 37.08 -49.30
C GLY A 9 -64.31 36.75 -50.15
N LYS A 10 -63.58 35.67 -49.87
CA LYS A 10 -63.66 34.29 -50.45
C LYS A 10 -63.17 34.13 -51.89
N GLY A 11 -62.28 33.15 -52.12
CA GLY A 11 -62.10 32.48 -53.41
C GLY A 11 -60.75 31.78 -53.61
N GLU A 12 -60.68 30.48 -53.33
CA GLU A 12 -59.62 29.56 -53.77
C GLU A 12 -59.80 29.13 -55.24
N ALA A 13 -58.71 28.76 -55.94
CA ALA A 13 -58.50 27.43 -56.58
C ALA A 13 -57.51 27.40 -57.78
N PHE A 14 -56.58 26.43 -57.73
CA PHE A 14 -56.19 25.44 -58.76
C PHE A 14 -55.29 25.79 -60.01
N TRP A 15 -54.07 25.20 -59.97
CA TRP A 15 -53.11 24.66 -60.97
C TRP A 15 -52.82 25.29 -62.35
N ARG A 16 -51.51 25.41 -62.68
CA ARG A 16 -50.83 24.66 -63.79
C ARG A 16 -49.30 24.87 -63.81
N ARG A 17 -48.58 23.79 -64.20
CA ARG A 17 -47.14 23.74 -64.48
C ARG A 17 -46.76 24.56 -65.72
N ALA A 18 -45.54 25.11 -65.74
CA ALA A 18 -44.79 25.39 -66.96
C ALA A 18 -43.33 24.96 -66.76
N ASP A 19 -42.88 24.07 -67.64
CA ASP A 19 -41.50 23.63 -67.82
C ASP A 19 -40.82 24.59 -68.79
N ILE A 20 -39.64 25.13 -68.46
CA ILE A 20 -38.68 25.65 -69.45
C ILE A 20 -37.26 25.26 -69.03
N SER A 21 -36.72 24.33 -69.79
CA SER A 21 -35.32 23.94 -69.87
C SER A 21 -34.43 25.01 -70.50
N THR A 22 -33.12 24.90 -70.21
CA THR A 22 -31.94 25.47 -70.91
C THR A 22 -31.36 26.79 -70.36
N HIS A 23 -30.31 26.67 -69.54
CA HIS A 23 -28.97 27.27 -69.74
C HIS A 23 -28.02 26.60 -68.74
N ARG A 24 -27.23 25.60 -69.19
CA ARG A 24 -25.75 25.71 -69.31
C ARG A 24 -25.16 26.39 -68.06
N GLY A 25 -24.71 25.64 -67.07
CA GLY A 25 -23.52 24.81 -67.20
C GLY A 25 -22.29 25.71 -67.29
N ILE A 26 -21.82 26.19 -66.13
CA ILE A 26 -20.47 26.75 -65.86
C ILE A 26 -20.25 26.94 -64.33
N TYR A 27 -21.28 26.97 -63.47
CA TYR A 27 -21.12 27.19 -62.02
C TYR A 27 -21.13 25.93 -61.12
N GLN A 28 -20.83 24.74 -61.66
CA GLN A 28 -20.84 23.50 -60.88
C GLN A 28 -19.50 22.72 -60.87
N ARG A 29 -18.40 23.33 -61.34
CA ARG A 29 -17.07 22.67 -61.32
C ARG A 29 -15.99 23.36 -60.48
N GLU A 30 -16.28 24.48 -59.82
CA GLU A 30 -15.31 25.15 -58.94
C GLU A 30 -15.68 25.08 -57.44
N GLY A 31 -16.90 24.62 -57.10
CA GLY A 31 -17.34 24.45 -55.71
C GLY A 31 -17.00 23.09 -55.06
N GLU A 32 -16.67 22.07 -55.86
CA GLU A 32 -16.36 20.72 -55.35
C GLU A 32 -14.84 20.45 -55.27
N ALA A 33 -14.02 21.12 -56.09
CA ALA A 33 -12.56 21.02 -56.01
C ALA A 33 -11.97 21.75 -54.78
N MET A 34 -12.68 22.73 -54.22
CA MET A 34 -12.24 23.49 -53.03
C MET A 34 -12.82 22.96 -51.71
N ARG A 35 -13.72 21.97 -51.76
CA ARG A 35 -14.21 21.21 -50.60
C ARG A 35 -13.48 19.87 -50.39
N LEU A 36 -12.70 19.41 -51.38
CA LEU A 36 -11.82 18.23 -51.26
C LEU A 36 -10.37 18.56 -50.87
N LEU A 37 -9.94 19.83 -50.96
CA LEU A 37 -8.60 20.26 -50.53
C LEU A 37 -8.54 20.78 -49.08
N THR A 38 -9.69 20.98 -48.43
CA THR A 38 -9.79 21.35 -47.00
C THR A 38 -10.18 20.19 -46.08
N THR A 39 -10.59 19.04 -46.62
CA THR A 39 -10.86 17.80 -45.87
C THR A 39 -9.69 16.80 -45.87
N LEU A 40 -8.59 17.11 -46.58
CA LEU A 40 -7.37 16.29 -46.60
C LEU A 40 -6.20 16.88 -45.79
N TRP A 41 -6.41 18.02 -45.11
CA TRP A 41 -5.44 18.62 -44.17
C TRP A 41 -5.91 18.66 -42.70
N CYS A 42 -7.08 18.10 -42.38
CA CYS A 42 -7.49 17.81 -41.00
C CYS A 42 -7.52 16.31 -40.68
N ALA A 43 -7.31 15.43 -41.66
CA ALA A 43 -7.21 13.98 -41.45
C ALA A 43 -5.76 13.44 -41.51
N ALA A 44 -4.77 14.27 -41.86
CA ALA A 44 -3.36 13.89 -41.93
C ALA A 44 -2.48 14.53 -40.82
N LEU A 45 -3.10 15.18 -39.83
CA LEU A 45 -2.42 15.70 -38.63
C LEU A 45 -3.14 15.29 -37.34
N VAL A 46 -3.78 14.11 -37.33
CA VAL A 46 -4.18 13.36 -36.12
C VAL A 46 -3.81 11.87 -36.32
N LEU A 47 -2.59 11.64 -36.82
CA LEU A 47 -1.84 10.40 -36.57
C LEU A 47 -0.64 10.77 -35.70
N GLY A 48 -0.90 11.59 -34.68
CA GLY A 48 0.00 11.72 -33.54
C GLY A 48 -0.19 10.45 -32.72
N LEU A 49 0.72 9.50 -32.91
CA LEU A 49 1.11 8.47 -31.95
C LEU A 49 0.08 8.27 -30.82
N CYS A 50 -0.93 7.43 -31.05
CA CYS A 50 -1.40 6.61 -29.95
C CYS A 50 -0.29 5.60 -29.68
N GLY A 51 0.82 6.09 -29.12
CA GLY A 51 1.72 5.25 -28.37
C GLY A 51 0.84 4.72 -27.25
N SER A 52 0.65 3.42 -27.21
CA SER A 52 0.19 2.76 -26.00
C SER A 52 1.08 3.31 -24.89
N ILE A 53 0.55 4.13 -23.97
CA ILE A 53 1.24 4.46 -22.74
C ILE A 53 1.23 3.13 -21.98
N SER A 54 2.25 2.31 -22.24
CA SER A 54 2.53 1.18 -21.39
C SER A 54 3.01 1.80 -20.09
N ALA A 55 2.32 1.48 -19.00
CA ALA A 55 2.86 1.69 -17.67
C ALA A 55 4.33 1.25 -17.64
N THR A 56 5.23 2.15 -17.28
CA THR A 56 6.65 1.86 -17.12
C THR A 56 6.92 1.53 -15.66
N VAL A 57 7.88 0.64 -15.43
CA VAL A 57 8.38 0.34 -14.08
C VAL A 57 9.67 1.15 -13.89
N ILE A 58 9.70 1.97 -12.84
CA ILE A 58 10.85 2.75 -12.39
C ILE A 58 11.40 2.05 -11.15
N HIS A 59 12.64 1.58 -11.22
CA HIS A 59 13.28 0.86 -10.12
C HIS A 59 13.99 1.83 -9.17
N VAL A 60 13.66 1.79 -7.89
CA VAL A 60 14.36 2.55 -6.84
C VAL A 60 15.10 1.54 -5.96
N PRO A 61 16.43 1.69 -5.77
CA PRO A 61 17.27 2.84 -6.11
C PRO A 61 17.96 2.81 -7.50
N ASP A 62 17.78 1.77 -8.30
CA ASP A 62 18.61 1.50 -9.50
C ASP A 62 18.50 2.60 -10.58
N ASP A 63 17.28 3.06 -10.89
CA ASP A 63 17.04 4.14 -11.86
C ASP A 63 17.13 5.52 -11.19
N TYR A 64 16.62 5.63 -9.95
CA TYR A 64 16.65 6.85 -9.15
C TYR A 64 17.03 6.56 -7.70
N PRO A 65 17.99 7.31 -7.12
CA PRO A 65 18.51 7.03 -5.77
C PRO A 65 17.48 7.10 -4.63
N THR A 66 16.37 7.81 -4.83
CA THR A 66 15.36 8.07 -3.80
C THR A 66 13.96 7.87 -4.35
N ILE A 67 13.02 7.56 -3.45
CA ILE A 67 11.64 7.27 -3.83
C ILE A 67 10.97 8.50 -4.46
N GLN A 68 11.14 9.69 -3.88
CA GLN A 68 10.54 10.91 -4.44
C GLN A 68 11.06 11.22 -5.84
N TRP A 69 12.34 10.97 -6.14
CA TRP A 69 12.84 11.15 -7.51
C TRP A 69 12.21 10.16 -8.49
N GLY A 70 11.95 8.92 -8.06
CA GLY A 70 11.15 7.98 -8.85
C GLY A 70 9.73 8.49 -9.11
N ILE A 71 9.07 9.05 -8.09
CA ILE A 71 7.72 9.65 -8.20
C ILE A 71 7.73 10.87 -9.13
N ASP A 72 8.72 11.75 -9.00
CA ASP A 72 8.86 12.95 -9.81
C ASP A 72 9.02 12.60 -11.29
N ALA A 73 9.78 11.54 -11.58
CA ALA A 73 10.00 11.02 -12.93
C ALA A 73 8.79 10.29 -13.51
N ALA A 74 7.98 9.65 -12.67
CA ALA A 74 6.79 8.91 -13.07
C ALA A 74 5.73 9.80 -13.73
N VAL A 75 5.01 9.23 -14.69
CA VAL A 75 3.78 9.80 -15.25
C VAL A 75 2.58 8.89 -14.95
N GLY A 76 1.36 9.39 -15.13
CA GLY A 76 0.14 8.63 -14.81
C GLY A 76 0.12 7.25 -15.48
N GLY A 77 -0.10 6.22 -14.66
CA GLY A 77 -0.07 4.81 -15.03
C GLY A 77 1.22 4.07 -14.67
N ASP A 78 2.32 4.77 -14.38
CA ASP A 78 3.59 4.14 -14.05
C ASP A 78 3.61 3.47 -12.66
N THR A 79 4.59 2.59 -12.46
CA THR A 79 4.92 1.97 -11.17
C THR A 79 6.32 2.39 -10.73
N VAL A 80 6.44 2.97 -9.53
CA VAL A 80 7.71 3.12 -8.82
C VAL A 80 7.89 1.88 -7.95
N LEU A 81 8.78 0.98 -8.36
CA LEU A 81 9.08 -0.30 -7.69
C LEU A 81 10.30 -0.13 -6.79
N VAL A 82 10.09 -0.25 -5.49
CA VAL A 82 11.08 0.01 -4.45
C VAL A 82 11.70 -1.29 -3.95
N ALA A 83 13.01 -1.45 -4.15
CA ALA A 83 13.77 -2.61 -3.71
C ALA A 83 13.83 -2.70 -2.17
N ASP A 84 14.19 -3.87 -1.64
CA ASP A 84 14.38 -4.09 -0.20
C ASP A 84 15.38 -3.09 0.40
N GLY A 85 15.05 -2.56 1.58
CA GLY A 85 15.85 -1.52 2.19
C GLY A 85 15.14 -0.76 3.28
N THR A 86 15.93 -0.01 4.05
CA THR A 86 15.42 1.05 4.93
C THR A 86 15.70 2.39 4.25
N TYR A 87 14.65 3.11 3.91
CA TYR A 87 14.69 4.39 3.23
C TYR A 87 14.49 5.51 4.27
N THR A 88 15.55 6.28 4.49
CA THR A 88 15.63 7.40 5.44
C THR A 88 16.05 8.69 4.74
N GLY A 89 16.01 9.81 5.45
CA GLY A 89 16.48 11.09 4.94
C GLY A 89 15.53 11.76 3.94
N SER A 90 15.95 12.94 3.46
CA SER A 90 15.20 13.73 2.48
C SER A 90 14.90 12.91 1.21
N LEU A 91 13.72 13.13 0.63
CA LEU A 91 13.23 12.46 -0.60
C LEU A 91 12.90 10.97 -0.46
N ASN A 92 12.99 10.41 0.74
CA ASN A 92 12.49 9.08 1.09
C ASN A 92 11.35 9.11 2.12
N ARG A 93 10.98 10.32 2.57
CA ARG A 93 9.91 10.65 3.51
C ARG A 93 9.18 11.89 3.00
N ASP A 94 8.02 12.17 3.59
CA ASP A 94 7.07 13.18 3.12
C ASP A 94 6.75 13.00 1.63
N LEU A 95 6.60 11.74 1.21
CA LEU A 95 6.46 11.36 -0.18
C LEU A 95 5.14 11.92 -0.74
N ASP A 96 5.27 12.69 -1.82
CA ASP A 96 4.18 13.44 -2.44
C ASP A 96 4.01 12.98 -3.89
N PHE A 97 2.82 12.52 -4.23
CA PHE A 97 2.49 12.02 -5.56
C PHE A 97 2.22 13.15 -6.56
N GLY A 98 1.98 14.39 -6.10
CA GLY A 98 1.72 15.55 -6.94
C GLY A 98 0.48 15.38 -7.82
N GLY A 99 -0.55 14.68 -7.33
CA GLY A 99 -1.80 14.42 -8.06
C GLY A 99 -1.68 13.31 -9.13
N LYS A 100 -0.55 12.59 -9.19
CA LYS A 100 -0.32 11.53 -10.18
C LYS A 100 -1.06 10.25 -9.79
N ALA A 101 -1.73 9.66 -10.78
CA ALA A 101 -2.30 8.31 -10.69
C ALA A 101 -1.21 7.27 -11.00
N ILE A 102 -0.37 6.94 -10.01
CA ILE A 102 0.75 5.99 -10.12
C ILE A 102 0.68 4.96 -9.00
N VAL A 103 1.41 3.86 -9.16
CA VAL A 103 1.64 2.89 -8.09
C VAL A 103 3.03 3.10 -7.52
N VAL A 104 3.15 3.31 -6.22
CA VAL A 104 4.43 3.19 -5.49
C VAL A 104 4.33 1.94 -4.65
N MET A 105 5.18 0.95 -4.91
CA MET A 105 5.11 -0.33 -4.21
C MET A 105 6.48 -0.92 -3.91
N SER A 106 6.57 -1.69 -2.83
CA SER A 106 7.74 -2.52 -2.58
C SER A 106 7.81 -3.71 -3.53
N GLU A 107 9.03 -4.20 -3.75
CA GLU A 107 9.26 -5.40 -4.56
C GLU A 107 8.89 -6.69 -3.80
N ASN A 108 9.28 -6.81 -2.53
CA ASN A 108 9.13 -8.05 -1.76
C ASN A 108 8.25 -7.89 -0.50
N GLY A 109 7.44 -6.84 -0.44
CA GLY A 109 6.45 -6.65 0.62
C GLY A 109 6.99 -6.01 1.90
N PRO A 110 6.10 -5.78 2.89
CA PRO A 110 6.37 -4.88 4.01
C PRO A 110 7.47 -5.37 4.95
N HIS A 111 7.69 -6.69 5.06
CA HIS A 111 8.68 -7.26 6.00
C HIS A 111 10.15 -6.88 5.71
N VAL A 112 10.46 -6.37 4.52
CA VAL A 112 11.82 -6.05 4.06
C VAL A 112 11.99 -4.65 3.44
N THR A 113 10.91 -3.90 3.22
CA THR A 113 10.97 -2.55 2.66
C THR A 113 10.35 -1.55 3.64
N ILE A 114 11.21 -0.76 4.27
CA ILE A 114 10.89 0.15 5.37
C ILE A 114 11.06 1.59 4.92
N ILE A 115 10.03 2.40 5.10
CA ILE A 115 10.10 3.86 5.07
C ILE A 115 10.18 4.31 6.52
N ASP A 116 11.38 4.76 6.91
CA ASP A 116 11.61 5.31 8.25
C ASP A 116 11.65 6.83 8.16
N CYS A 117 10.60 7.44 8.72
CA CYS A 117 10.34 8.86 8.55
C CYS A 117 11.27 9.73 9.40
N GLU A 118 11.88 9.17 10.46
CA GLU A 118 12.75 9.91 11.39
C GLU A 118 12.10 11.22 11.92
N GLY A 119 10.77 11.22 12.06
CA GLY A 119 9.99 12.38 12.46
C GLY A 119 10.07 12.67 13.95
N SER A 120 10.08 13.95 14.30
CA SER A 120 10.04 14.41 15.69
C SER A 120 9.26 15.72 15.83
N ILE A 121 8.94 16.11 17.06
CA ILE A 121 8.30 17.40 17.35
C ILE A 121 9.10 18.58 16.77
N SER A 122 10.44 18.52 16.80
CA SER A 122 11.30 19.57 16.29
C SER A 122 11.49 19.55 14.77
N GLU A 123 11.40 18.36 14.16
CA GLU A 123 11.59 18.14 12.72
C GLU A 123 10.49 17.19 12.25
N PRO A 124 9.29 17.73 11.95
CA PRO A 124 8.12 16.93 11.62
C PRO A 124 8.26 16.27 10.26
N HIS A 125 8.10 14.96 10.21
CA HIS A 125 8.17 14.16 8.99
C HIS A 125 7.19 12.99 9.07
N ARG A 126 6.57 12.65 7.94
CA ARG A 126 5.67 11.49 7.79
C ARG A 126 6.13 10.61 6.62
N GLY A 127 5.44 9.50 6.39
CA GLY A 127 5.73 8.62 5.25
C GLY A 127 5.23 9.22 3.94
N PHE A 128 3.92 9.47 3.87
CA PHE A 128 3.24 9.94 2.67
C PHE A 128 2.33 11.13 2.95
N TYR A 129 2.27 12.06 2.00
CA TYR A 129 1.36 13.20 2.01
C TYR A 129 0.61 13.31 0.70
N PHE A 130 -0.69 13.04 0.73
CA PHE A 130 -1.60 13.17 -0.40
C PHE A 130 -2.44 14.43 -0.21
N HIS A 131 -2.21 15.44 -1.05
CA HIS A 131 -2.81 16.78 -0.91
C HIS A 131 -3.07 17.47 -2.25
N SER A 132 -2.86 16.76 -3.37
CA SER A 132 -2.93 17.32 -4.72
C SER A 132 -4.11 16.74 -5.52
N GLY A 133 -5.12 16.21 -4.82
CA GLY A 133 -6.33 15.65 -5.44
C GLY A 133 -6.11 14.25 -5.99
N GLU A 134 -5.21 13.47 -5.38
CA GLU A 134 -4.98 12.08 -5.73
C GLU A 134 -6.27 11.26 -5.66
N GLY A 135 -6.46 10.36 -6.61
CA GLY A 135 -7.61 9.45 -6.66
C GLY A 135 -7.23 8.02 -6.31
N PRO A 136 -8.16 7.06 -6.42
CA PRO A 136 -7.90 5.66 -6.04
C PRO A 136 -6.84 4.96 -6.89
N ALA A 137 -6.47 5.54 -8.05
CA ALA A 137 -5.36 5.06 -8.88
C ALA A 137 -3.97 5.54 -8.41
N SER A 138 -3.91 6.39 -7.38
CA SER A 138 -2.68 6.70 -6.63
C SER A 138 -2.56 5.68 -5.51
N VAL A 139 -1.68 4.69 -5.69
CA VAL A 139 -1.60 3.51 -4.83
C VAL A 139 -0.27 3.49 -4.09
N VAL A 140 -0.31 3.34 -2.76
CA VAL A 140 0.85 3.01 -1.93
C VAL A 140 0.73 1.59 -1.41
N ARG A 141 1.73 0.73 -1.69
CA ARG A 141 1.64 -0.68 -1.34
C ARG A 141 2.90 -1.37 -0.84
N GLY A 142 2.75 -2.20 0.19
CA GLY A 142 3.76 -3.17 0.58
C GLY A 142 4.88 -2.61 1.45
N PHE A 143 4.68 -1.51 2.17
CA PHE A 143 5.72 -0.90 3.00
C PHE A 143 5.48 -1.13 4.49
N ILE A 144 6.56 -1.23 5.27
CA ILE A 144 6.51 -0.73 6.65
C ILE A 144 6.65 0.79 6.59
N ILE A 145 5.72 1.52 7.21
CA ILE A 145 5.78 2.99 7.35
C ILE A 145 5.85 3.29 8.83
N GLN A 146 6.98 3.85 9.29
CA GLN A 146 7.28 3.99 10.71
C GLN A 146 8.00 5.30 11.07
N GLY A 147 8.04 5.58 12.37
CA GLY A 147 8.86 6.64 12.94
C GLY A 147 8.42 8.04 12.54
N GLY A 148 7.18 8.19 12.06
CA GLY A 148 6.62 9.47 11.67
C GLY A 148 6.18 10.31 12.86
N TRP A 149 6.36 11.62 12.76
CA TRP A 149 5.76 12.63 13.62
C TRP A 149 5.24 13.80 12.79
N ALA A 150 3.95 14.10 12.89
CA ALA A 150 3.34 15.26 12.26
C ALA A 150 2.16 15.78 13.09
N GLU A 151 1.62 16.95 12.79
CA GLU A 151 0.40 17.42 13.48
C GLU A 151 -0.83 16.56 13.14
N TYR A 152 -0.94 16.15 11.87
CA TYR A 152 -1.99 15.27 11.35
C TYR A 152 -1.35 14.16 10.52
N GLY A 153 -1.80 12.92 10.68
CA GLY A 153 -1.33 11.81 9.85
C GLY A 153 0.14 11.52 10.07
N GLY A 154 0.49 11.02 11.26
CA GLY A 154 1.88 10.75 11.64
C GLY A 154 2.59 9.84 10.65
N GLY A 155 1.90 8.79 10.16
CA GLY A 155 2.38 7.94 9.08
C GLY A 155 1.96 8.45 7.70
N ILE A 156 0.65 8.61 7.49
CA ILE A 156 0.05 9.01 6.21
C ILE A 156 -0.98 10.11 6.44
N ASN A 157 -0.94 11.16 5.64
CA ASN A 157 -1.98 12.19 5.61
C ASN A 157 -2.64 12.23 4.23
N CYS A 158 -3.97 12.05 4.22
CA CYS A 158 -4.84 12.27 3.07
C CYS A 158 -5.69 13.52 3.31
N ASP A 159 -5.36 14.61 2.63
CA ASP A 159 -6.09 15.87 2.67
C ASP A 159 -6.68 16.17 1.29
N SER A 160 -8.00 16.27 1.21
CA SER A 160 -8.73 16.53 -0.04
C SER A 160 -8.37 15.55 -1.19
N SER A 161 -7.92 14.35 -0.82
CA SER A 161 -7.29 13.36 -1.71
C SER A 161 -7.66 11.96 -1.26
N SER A 162 -8.02 11.08 -2.20
CA SER A 162 -8.61 9.76 -1.95
C SER A 162 -7.75 8.61 -2.54
N PRO A 163 -6.49 8.44 -2.08
CA PRO A 163 -5.61 7.38 -2.55
C PRO A 163 -6.06 5.98 -2.12
N THR A 164 -5.45 4.95 -2.71
CA THR A 164 -5.51 3.57 -2.23
C THR A 164 -4.28 3.27 -1.37
N ILE A 165 -4.51 2.91 -0.12
CA ILE A 165 -3.49 2.50 0.85
C ILE A 165 -3.65 0.99 1.03
N GLN A 166 -2.72 0.21 0.50
CA GLN A 166 -2.89 -1.25 0.42
C GLN A 166 -1.69 -2.04 0.95
N GLY A 167 -1.90 -3.11 1.73
CA GLY A 167 -0.82 -4.07 1.97
C GLY A 167 0.34 -3.51 2.80
N ASN A 168 0.11 -2.46 3.60
CA ASN A 168 1.16 -1.79 4.36
C ASN A 168 1.07 -2.13 5.86
N THR A 169 2.22 -2.17 6.51
CA THR A 169 2.32 -2.19 7.97
C THR A 169 2.63 -0.77 8.45
N ILE A 170 1.61 -0.06 8.93
CA ILE A 170 1.72 1.34 9.38
C ILE A 170 1.84 1.33 10.89
N ARG A 171 3.04 1.64 11.40
CA ARG A 171 3.34 1.41 12.82
C ARG A 171 4.25 2.41 13.48
N GLY A 172 4.08 2.60 14.79
CA GLY A 172 4.99 3.43 15.58
C GLY A 172 5.04 4.88 15.11
N ASN A 173 3.97 5.39 14.50
CA ASN A 173 3.85 6.78 14.06
C ASN A 173 3.07 7.59 15.09
N THR A 174 3.36 8.89 15.19
CA THR A 174 2.72 9.77 16.17
C THR A 174 2.15 11.01 15.49
N ALA A 175 0.91 11.38 15.82
CA ALA A 175 0.32 12.66 15.47
C ALA A 175 0.20 13.57 16.70
N GLY A 176 0.51 14.86 16.53
CA GLY A 176 0.29 15.87 17.57
C GLY A 176 -1.19 16.11 17.86
N TYR A 177 -2.04 15.98 16.83
CA TYR A 177 -3.49 16.10 16.92
C TYR A 177 -4.17 14.79 16.55
N ASP A 178 -4.26 14.47 15.26
CA ASP A 178 -5.20 13.43 14.80
C ASP A 178 -4.58 12.47 13.78
N GLY A 179 -4.95 11.20 13.88
CA GLY A 179 -4.53 10.18 12.91
C GLY A 179 -3.05 9.82 13.09
N GLY A 180 -2.72 9.07 14.14
CA GLY A 180 -1.34 8.67 14.41
C GLY A 180 -0.77 7.87 13.24
N GLY A 181 -1.52 6.87 12.78
CA GLY A 181 -1.24 6.10 11.57
C GLY A 181 -1.68 6.85 10.32
N ILE A 182 -2.98 7.08 10.18
CA ILE A 182 -3.61 7.68 9.00
C ILE A 182 -4.57 8.80 9.40
N TYR A 183 -4.42 9.95 8.75
CA TYR A 183 -5.42 11.02 8.78
C TYR A 183 -6.17 11.11 7.44
N CYS A 184 -7.49 11.29 7.53
CA CYS A 184 -8.41 11.44 6.41
C CYS A 184 -9.24 12.74 6.57
N GLY A 185 -8.94 13.76 5.78
CA GLY A 185 -9.70 15.02 5.72
C GLY A 185 -10.28 15.24 4.31
N GLU A 186 -11.59 15.49 4.24
CA GLU A 186 -12.32 15.69 2.96
C GLU A 186 -11.99 14.60 1.90
N CYS A 187 -11.94 13.32 2.31
CA CYS A 187 -11.51 12.24 1.42
C CYS A 187 -12.37 10.97 1.46
N SER A 188 -12.17 10.11 0.47
CA SER A 188 -12.80 8.79 0.31
C SER A 188 -11.75 7.71 0.03
N SER A 189 -10.65 7.72 0.79
CA SER A 189 -9.53 6.78 0.61
C SER A 189 -9.97 5.31 0.76
N VAL A 190 -9.31 4.43 0.00
CA VAL A 190 -9.49 2.97 0.12
C VAL A 190 -8.35 2.42 0.96
N ILE A 191 -8.67 1.87 2.13
CA ILE A 191 -7.69 1.31 3.09
C ILE A 191 -7.95 -0.20 3.13
N VAL A 192 -7.03 -0.99 2.56
CA VAL A 192 -7.25 -2.43 2.37
C VAL A 192 -6.00 -3.25 2.64
N ASP A 193 -6.13 -4.44 3.23
CA ASP A 193 -4.99 -5.34 3.49
C ASP A 193 -3.89 -4.69 4.33
N ASN A 194 -4.20 -3.76 5.24
CA ASN A 194 -3.16 -3.12 6.06
C ASN A 194 -3.08 -3.73 7.47
N THR A 195 -1.93 -3.56 8.11
CA THR A 195 -1.79 -3.73 9.56
C THR A 195 -1.43 -2.37 10.15
N ILE A 196 -2.35 -1.76 10.89
CA ILE A 196 -2.20 -0.45 11.54
C ILE A 196 -2.08 -0.71 13.05
N THR A 197 -0.92 -0.37 13.62
CA THR A 197 -0.60 -0.78 14.99
C THR A 197 0.44 0.11 15.67
N GLU A 198 0.34 0.27 16.98
CA GLU A 198 1.31 1.04 17.79
C GLU A 198 1.46 2.50 17.33
N ASN A 199 0.45 3.08 16.70
CA ASN A 199 0.42 4.48 16.35
C ASN A 199 -0.25 5.29 17.47
N ALA A 200 0.16 6.55 17.65
CA ALA A 200 -0.28 7.40 18.75
C ALA A 200 -0.83 8.75 18.26
N ALA A 201 -1.91 9.25 18.87
CA ALA A 201 -2.45 10.58 18.59
C ALA A 201 -3.24 11.15 19.78
N ASN A 202 -3.78 12.37 19.65
CA ASN A 202 -4.81 12.84 20.57
C ASN A 202 -6.17 12.19 20.24
N THR A 203 -6.53 12.12 18.95
CA THR A 203 -7.68 11.33 18.47
C THR A 203 -7.31 10.43 17.29
N GLY A 204 -7.87 9.22 17.24
CA GLY A 204 -7.59 8.29 16.14
C GLY A 204 -6.12 7.88 16.12
N GLY A 205 -5.70 7.05 17.06
CA GLY A 205 -4.32 6.54 17.08
C GLY A 205 -4.00 5.82 15.77
N GLY A 206 -4.88 4.92 15.35
CA GLY A 206 -4.84 4.27 14.04
C GLY A 206 -5.30 5.20 12.93
N ILE A 207 -6.60 5.45 12.85
CA ILE A 207 -7.24 6.26 11.81
C ILE A 207 -8.09 7.37 12.42
N ALA A 208 -7.95 8.60 11.90
CA ALA A 208 -8.87 9.71 12.19
C ALA A 208 -9.51 10.25 10.91
N CYS A 209 -10.82 10.51 10.93
CA CYS A 209 -11.57 11.05 9.80
C CYS A 209 -12.34 12.33 10.17
N TYR A 210 -12.23 13.35 9.32
CA TYR A 210 -12.86 14.66 9.50
C TYR A 210 -13.44 15.20 8.18
N TYR A 211 -14.24 16.26 8.30
CA TYR A 211 -14.71 17.08 7.17
C TYR A 211 -15.51 16.30 6.11
N ASN A 212 -16.54 15.57 6.51
CA ASN A 212 -17.38 14.75 5.62
C ASN A 212 -16.58 13.68 4.84
N SER A 213 -15.52 13.14 5.44
CA SER A 213 -14.78 12.03 4.82
C SER A 213 -15.60 10.75 4.80
N SER A 214 -15.35 9.89 3.82
CA SER A 214 -15.99 8.58 3.65
C SER A 214 -15.02 7.48 3.21
N PRO A 215 -13.93 7.20 3.97
CA PRO A 215 -13.03 6.11 3.63
C PRO A 215 -13.67 4.73 3.83
N THR A 216 -13.15 3.74 3.11
CA THR A 216 -13.51 2.33 3.29
C THR A 216 -12.34 1.58 3.89
N VAL A 217 -12.59 0.78 4.92
CA VAL A 217 -11.61 -0.11 5.55
C VAL A 217 -12.03 -1.55 5.29
N MET A 218 -11.14 -2.34 4.72
CA MET A 218 -11.40 -3.76 4.45
C MET A 218 -10.17 -4.60 4.71
N ASN A 219 -10.37 -5.83 5.19
CA ASN A 219 -9.29 -6.81 5.30
C ASN A 219 -8.06 -6.31 6.08
N THR A 220 -8.30 -5.44 7.07
CA THR A 220 -7.26 -4.67 7.76
C THR A 220 -7.23 -5.05 9.24
N ILE A 221 -6.04 -5.12 9.82
CA ILE A 221 -5.87 -5.24 11.28
C ILE A 221 -5.67 -3.82 11.83
N LEU A 222 -6.50 -3.40 12.79
CA LEU A 222 -6.27 -2.23 13.63
C LEU A 222 -6.10 -2.67 15.08
N TRP A 223 -4.88 -2.55 15.59
CA TRP A 223 -4.53 -3.16 16.86
C TRP A 223 -3.48 -2.40 17.64
N ALA A 224 -3.78 -2.10 18.90
CA ALA A 224 -2.80 -1.52 19.84
C ALA A 224 -2.31 -0.13 19.44
N ASP A 225 -3.15 0.63 18.75
CA ASP A 225 -2.98 2.07 18.63
C ASP A 225 -3.39 2.79 19.94
N ASP A 226 -2.90 4.01 20.15
CA ASP A 226 -3.12 4.79 21.36
C ASP A 226 -3.64 6.20 21.06
N ALA A 227 -4.76 6.57 21.68
CA ALA A 227 -5.26 7.94 21.62
C ALA A 227 -6.07 8.31 22.85
N GLY A 228 -6.23 9.61 23.09
CA GLY A 228 -7.16 10.11 24.10
C GLY A 228 -8.61 9.73 23.80
N THR A 229 -8.97 9.55 22.53
CA THR A 229 -10.30 9.10 22.09
C THR A 229 -10.22 8.41 20.73
N GLY A 230 -10.87 7.24 20.59
CA GLY A 230 -10.84 6.46 19.35
C GLY A 230 -9.45 5.91 19.09
N HIS A 231 -9.00 4.94 19.88
CA HIS A 231 -7.64 4.39 19.78
C HIS A 231 -7.35 3.89 18.36
N GLU A 232 -8.22 3.05 17.83
CA GLU A 232 -8.08 2.46 16.49
C GLU A 232 -8.73 3.37 15.43
N ILE A 233 -9.95 3.85 15.70
CA ILE A 233 -10.73 4.68 14.76
C ILE A 233 -11.41 5.85 15.48
N TYR A 234 -11.28 7.04 14.91
CA TYR A 234 -12.05 8.22 15.26
C TYR A 234 -12.78 8.79 14.03
N LEU A 235 -14.10 9.02 14.16
CA LEU A 235 -14.90 9.73 13.15
C LEU A 235 -15.44 11.05 13.73
N GLY A 236 -15.08 12.16 13.09
CA GLY A 236 -15.51 13.52 13.41
C GLY A 236 -16.19 14.22 12.23
N GLU A 237 -16.90 15.31 12.53
CA GLU A 237 -17.40 16.29 11.54
C GLU A 237 -18.16 15.68 10.34
N ALA A 238 -19.29 15.03 10.64
CA ALA A 238 -20.19 14.44 9.64
C ALA A 238 -19.55 13.41 8.71
N SER A 239 -18.42 12.82 9.11
CA SER A 239 -17.75 11.76 8.37
C SER A 239 -18.47 10.42 8.51
N SER A 240 -18.28 9.56 7.52
CA SER A 240 -18.71 8.17 7.55
C SER A 240 -17.54 7.22 7.30
N MET A 241 -17.66 5.95 7.68
CA MET A 241 -16.69 4.93 7.31
C MET A 241 -17.40 3.59 7.19
N ALA A 242 -17.07 2.82 6.16
CA ALA A 242 -17.48 1.43 6.03
C ALA A 242 -16.33 0.52 6.40
N VAL A 243 -16.58 -0.46 7.28
CA VAL A 243 -15.57 -1.42 7.76
C VAL A 243 -16.08 -2.84 7.53
N SER A 244 -15.30 -3.68 6.86
CA SER A 244 -15.65 -5.10 6.66
C SER A 244 -14.43 -6.01 6.67
N TYR A 245 -14.61 -7.29 7.00
CA TYR A 245 -13.55 -8.30 7.03
C TYR A 245 -12.28 -7.86 7.76
N SER A 246 -12.40 -7.03 8.80
CA SER A 246 -11.25 -6.43 9.50
C SER A 246 -11.15 -6.94 10.93
N ASP A 247 -9.95 -6.98 11.49
CA ASP A 247 -9.74 -7.31 12.91
C ASP A 247 -9.47 -6.02 13.68
N ILE A 248 -10.43 -5.60 14.50
CA ILE A 248 -10.34 -4.35 15.25
C ILE A 248 -10.37 -4.66 16.73
N SER A 249 -9.34 -4.18 17.43
CA SER A 249 -9.19 -4.32 18.87
C SER A 249 -10.45 -3.95 19.64
N SER A 250 -10.90 -4.85 20.53
CA SER A 250 -12.06 -4.65 21.40
C SER A 250 -11.75 -3.80 22.65
N ARG A 251 -10.65 -3.03 22.63
CA ARG A 251 -10.24 -2.22 23.78
C ARG A 251 -11.28 -1.13 24.06
N TRP A 252 -11.34 -0.69 25.31
CA TRP A 252 -12.17 0.45 25.69
C TRP A 252 -11.80 1.65 24.81
N LEU A 253 -12.81 2.26 24.16
CA LEU A 253 -12.64 3.40 23.23
C LEU A 253 -11.84 3.09 21.95
N ALA A 254 -11.75 1.82 21.53
CA ALA A 254 -11.12 1.46 20.25
C ALA A 254 -11.72 2.25 19.08
N VAL A 255 -13.04 2.37 19.03
CA VAL A 255 -13.75 3.14 18.01
C VAL A 255 -14.59 4.24 18.64
N PHE A 256 -14.45 5.46 18.14
CA PHE A 256 -15.27 6.59 18.53
C PHE A 256 -15.96 7.22 17.32
N VAL A 257 -17.29 7.37 17.41
CA VAL A 257 -18.13 7.98 16.37
C VAL A 257 -18.79 9.23 16.95
N ALA A 258 -18.34 10.41 16.52
CA ALA A 258 -18.89 11.68 16.98
C ALA A 258 -20.34 11.90 16.50
N PRO A 259 -21.13 12.78 17.16
CA PRO A 259 -22.47 13.11 16.70
C PRO A 259 -22.49 13.58 15.24
N GLY A 260 -23.41 13.03 14.44
CA GLY A 260 -23.51 13.32 13.02
C GLY A 260 -22.63 12.45 12.11
N CYS A 261 -21.73 11.65 12.70
CA CYS A 261 -20.92 10.67 11.96
C CYS A 261 -21.60 9.31 11.89
N THR A 262 -21.20 8.48 10.92
CA THR A 262 -21.76 7.13 10.73
C THR A 262 -20.66 6.10 10.54
N LEU A 263 -20.65 5.06 11.36
CA LEU A 263 -19.83 3.88 11.12
C LEU A 263 -20.74 2.76 10.59
N GLU A 264 -20.52 2.36 9.35
CA GLU A 264 -21.14 1.20 8.74
C GLU A 264 -20.31 -0.04 9.06
N TRP A 265 -20.72 -0.75 10.12
CA TRP A 265 -20.11 -2.02 10.49
C TRP A 265 -20.62 -3.13 9.58
N GLY A 266 -19.85 -3.45 8.56
CA GLY A 266 -20.12 -4.50 7.59
C GLY A 266 -19.87 -5.91 8.14
N GLU A 267 -19.91 -6.88 7.23
CA GLU A 267 -19.74 -8.30 7.55
C GLU A 267 -18.26 -8.66 7.78
N GLY A 268 -18.03 -9.83 8.39
CA GLY A 268 -16.71 -10.44 8.47
C GLY A 268 -15.72 -9.80 9.46
N ASN A 269 -16.09 -8.71 10.12
CA ASN A 269 -15.23 -8.10 11.13
C ASN A 269 -15.10 -9.02 12.36
N ILE A 270 -13.89 -9.10 12.88
CA ILE A 270 -13.54 -9.84 14.10
C ILE A 270 -12.88 -8.90 15.11
N GLU A 271 -12.84 -9.32 16.36
CA GLU A 271 -12.24 -8.56 17.45
C GLU A 271 -11.43 -9.50 18.36
N THR A 272 -10.28 -9.95 17.88
CA THR A 272 -9.53 -11.01 18.55
C THR A 272 -8.03 -10.80 18.40
N ASN A 273 -7.21 -11.33 19.31
CA ASN A 273 -5.77 -11.13 19.21
C ASN A 273 -5.24 -11.70 17.88
N PRO A 274 -4.59 -10.89 17.02
CA PRO A 274 -4.09 -11.33 15.71
C PRO A 274 -3.02 -12.42 15.77
N LYS A 275 -2.44 -12.69 16.94
CA LYS A 275 -1.34 -13.66 17.14
C LYS A 275 -0.16 -13.42 16.19
N PHE A 276 0.40 -12.22 16.25
CA PHE A 276 1.64 -11.89 15.57
C PHE A 276 2.82 -12.75 16.04
N VAL A 277 3.81 -12.94 15.15
CA VAL A 277 5.06 -13.67 15.43
C VAL A 277 5.75 -13.14 16.67
N LEU A 278 5.99 -11.82 16.71
CA LEU A 278 6.61 -11.17 17.85
C LEU A 278 6.37 -9.65 17.83
N ALA A 279 5.16 -9.22 18.20
CA ALA A 279 4.76 -7.81 18.16
C ALA A 279 5.70 -6.90 18.97
N ASN A 280 6.23 -7.33 20.11
CA ASN A 280 7.16 -6.54 20.92
C ASN A 280 8.54 -6.33 20.28
N LEU A 281 8.87 -7.07 19.22
CA LEU A 281 10.02 -6.80 18.33
C LEU A 281 9.57 -6.36 16.94
N GLN A 282 8.33 -5.86 16.83
CA GLN A 282 7.78 -5.25 15.63
C GLN A 282 7.67 -6.20 14.42
N ASP A 283 7.46 -7.49 14.67
CA ASP A 283 7.14 -8.49 13.66
C ASP A 283 5.66 -8.85 13.70
N TYR A 284 4.91 -8.26 12.77
CA TYR A 284 3.46 -8.37 12.65
C TYR A 284 3.02 -9.39 11.60
N ARG A 285 3.92 -10.29 11.20
CA ARG A 285 3.53 -11.50 10.45
C ARG A 285 2.68 -12.40 11.34
N LEU A 286 1.81 -13.21 10.74
CA LEU A 286 0.89 -14.08 11.48
C LEU A 286 1.57 -15.40 11.90
N LEU A 287 1.26 -15.88 13.11
CA LEU A 287 1.57 -17.25 13.52
C LEU A 287 0.45 -18.20 13.12
N TRP A 288 0.79 -19.47 12.91
CA TRP A 288 -0.21 -20.52 12.73
C TRP A 288 -1.20 -20.57 13.89
N GLY A 289 -2.48 -20.66 13.55
CA GLY A 289 -3.59 -20.55 14.49
C GLY A 289 -3.98 -19.11 14.84
N SER A 290 -3.42 -18.10 14.15
CA SER A 290 -3.97 -16.75 14.14
C SER A 290 -5.44 -16.78 13.68
N PRO A 291 -6.31 -16.00 14.33
CA PRO A 291 -7.69 -15.86 13.88
C PRO A 291 -7.83 -15.02 12.61
N CYS A 292 -6.75 -14.37 12.14
CA CYS A 292 -6.74 -13.58 10.91
C CYS A 292 -6.46 -14.41 9.66
N ILE A 293 -6.09 -15.68 9.81
CA ILE A 293 -5.79 -16.58 8.70
C ILE A 293 -7.10 -17.11 8.08
N ASP A 294 -7.21 -17.10 6.75
CA ASP A 294 -8.31 -17.64 5.94
C ASP A 294 -9.71 -17.03 6.23
N VAL A 295 -9.75 -15.80 6.77
CA VAL A 295 -11.00 -15.17 7.23
C VAL A 295 -11.31 -13.80 6.62
N GLY A 296 -10.45 -13.29 5.75
CA GLY A 296 -10.62 -12.03 5.02
C GLY A 296 -11.75 -12.05 3.99
N HIS A 297 -11.83 -11.11 3.07
CA HIS A 297 -12.96 -11.04 2.15
C HIS A 297 -13.02 -12.29 1.21
N PRO A 298 -14.17 -13.01 1.11
CA PRO A 298 -14.24 -14.34 0.49
C PRO A 298 -13.97 -14.40 -1.02
N ASP A 299 -14.09 -13.27 -1.72
CA ASP A 299 -13.81 -13.17 -3.16
C ASP A 299 -12.33 -12.93 -3.50
N TYR A 300 -11.47 -12.74 -2.49
CA TYR A 300 -10.04 -12.54 -2.66
C TYR A 300 -9.25 -13.73 -2.12
N LEU A 301 -8.16 -14.05 -2.81
CA LEU A 301 -7.28 -15.16 -2.45
C LEU A 301 -5.87 -14.63 -2.22
N ASP A 302 -5.17 -15.26 -1.28
CA ASP A 302 -3.75 -15.05 -1.07
C ASP A 302 -2.92 -15.73 -2.18
N PRO A 303 -1.61 -15.41 -2.29
CA PRO A 303 -0.74 -16.00 -3.31
C PRO A 303 -0.63 -17.54 -3.27
N ASP A 304 -0.91 -18.17 -2.14
CA ASP A 304 -0.96 -19.63 -1.99
C ASP A 304 -2.30 -20.26 -2.43
N GLY A 305 -3.27 -19.42 -2.79
CA GLY A 305 -4.59 -19.80 -3.29
C GLY A 305 -5.63 -20.04 -2.20
N THR A 306 -5.32 -19.81 -0.92
CA THR A 306 -6.33 -19.85 0.15
C THR A 306 -7.11 -18.53 0.22
N ARG A 307 -8.12 -18.47 1.09
CA ARG A 307 -8.94 -17.25 1.23
C ARG A 307 -8.05 -16.18 1.86
N SER A 308 -8.15 -14.94 1.37
CA SER A 308 -7.29 -13.85 1.87
C SER A 308 -7.26 -13.78 3.40
N ASP A 309 -6.08 -13.64 3.96
CA ASP A 309 -5.85 -13.31 5.36
C ASP A 309 -6.19 -11.84 5.63
N ILE A 310 -6.56 -11.54 6.86
CA ILE A 310 -6.74 -10.15 7.33
C ILE A 310 -5.37 -9.57 7.68
N GLY A 311 -5.04 -8.41 7.12
CA GLY A 311 -3.82 -7.65 7.44
C GLY A 311 -2.81 -7.59 6.30
N ALA A 312 -1.65 -6.99 6.58
CA ALA A 312 -0.59 -6.76 5.57
C ALA A 312 0.27 -7.98 5.24
N HIS A 313 0.12 -9.06 6.01
CA HIS A 313 0.94 -10.27 5.88
C HIS A 313 0.02 -11.49 5.82
N PHE A 314 0.00 -12.16 4.67
CA PHE A 314 -0.61 -13.48 4.58
C PHE A 314 0.33 -14.55 5.13
N PHE A 315 -0.25 -15.65 5.59
CA PHE A 315 0.43 -16.84 6.07
C PHE A 315 0.46 -17.88 4.94
N ASP A 316 1.64 -18.11 4.37
CA ASP A 316 1.77 -19.03 3.22
C ASP A 316 1.60 -20.51 3.62
N GLN A 317 0.41 -21.05 3.36
CA GLN A 317 0.00 -22.43 3.64
C GLN A 317 0.48 -23.42 2.57
N SER A 318 1.08 -22.94 1.47
CA SER A 318 1.65 -23.82 0.45
C SER A 318 3.00 -24.41 0.86
N LYS A 319 3.68 -23.80 1.85
CA LYS A 319 5.01 -24.20 2.29
C LYS A 319 4.99 -25.47 3.12
N THR A 320 6.02 -26.31 2.94
CA THR A 320 6.27 -27.49 3.80
C THR A 320 6.55 -27.07 5.25
N ILE A 321 7.30 -25.97 5.42
CA ILE A 321 7.61 -25.34 6.69
C ILE A 321 7.58 -23.85 6.44
N VAL A 322 7.01 -23.06 7.35
CA VAL A 322 7.13 -21.60 7.33
C VAL A 322 8.25 -21.19 8.28
N ALA A 323 9.13 -20.32 7.80
CA ALA A 323 10.30 -19.84 8.53
C ALA A 323 10.26 -18.31 8.64
N TYR A 324 10.43 -17.79 9.86
CA TYR A 324 10.57 -16.36 10.14
C TYR A 324 11.83 -16.08 10.97
N ALA A 325 12.63 -15.12 10.55
CA ALA A 325 13.79 -14.58 11.25
C ALA A 325 13.55 -13.10 11.59
N THR A 326 13.43 -12.80 12.88
CA THR A 326 13.16 -11.46 13.40
C THR A 326 14.40 -10.93 14.13
N PRO A 327 15.11 -9.91 13.60
CA PRO A 327 16.20 -9.29 14.34
C PRO A 327 15.68 -8.41 15.47
N GLN A 328 16.37 -8.40 16.62
CA GLN A 328 16.06 -7.47 17.71
C GLN A 328 16.44 -6.02 17.36
N THR A 329 17.52 -5.84 16.59
CA THR A 329 17.94 -4.54 16.06
C THR A 329 18.44 -4.73 14.63
N ARG A 330 18.26 -3.69 13.81
CA ARG A 330 18.74 -3.64 12.43
C ARG A 330 19.93 -2.70 12.27
N THR A 331 20.34 -2.01 13.33
CA THR A 331 21.55 -1.18 13.36
C THR A 331 22.47 -1.71 14.43
N LEU A 332 23.71 -2.02 14.05
CA LEU A 332 24.72 -2.69 14.87
C LEU A 332 26.07 -2.02 14.67
N SER A 333 26.97 -2.16 15.63
CA SER A 333 28.39 -1.82 15.51
C SER A 333 29.26 -3.09 15.57
N PRO A 334 30.49 -3.08 15.03
CA PRO A 334 31.43 -4.18 15.24
C PRO A 334 31.61 -4.49 16.73
N GLY A 335 31.56 -5.78 17.09
CA GLY A 335 31.59 -6.25 18.48
C GLY A 335 30.21 -6.39 19.14
N ASP A 336 29.14 -5.82 18.58
CA ASP A 336 27.79 -5.98 19.12
C ASP A 336 27.26 -7.41 18.94
N ASN A 337 26.32 -7.78 19.82
CA ASN A 337 25.54 -9.00 19.65
C ASN A 337 24.21 -8.69 18.95
N CYS A 338 23.98 -9.34 17.82
CA CYS A 338 22.70 -9.38 17.14
C CYS A 338 21.89 -10.60 17.65
N ALA A 339 20.85 -10.34 18.42
CA ALA A 339 19.86 -11.37 18.75
C ALA A 339 18.82 -11.49 17.63
N VAL A 340 18.56 -12.72 17.20
CA VAL A 340 17.56 -13.04 16.18
C VAL A 340 16.60 -14.08 16.76
N LEU A 341 15.31 -13.77 16.75
CA LEU A 341 14.25 -14.76 16.98
C LEU A 341 14.04 -15.54 15.69
N TYR A 342 14.06 -16.85 15.82
CA TYR A 342 13.66 -17.78 14.78
C TYR A 342 12.31 -18.37 15.13
N ALA A 343 11.36 -18.32 14.22
CA ALA A 343 10.13 -19.08 14.28
C ALA A 343 10.09 -20.09 13.14
N MET A 344 9.87 -21.36 13.46
CA MET A 344 9.67 -22.43 12.49
C MET A 344 8.32 -23.09 12.74
N ILE A 345 7.55 -23.29 11.68
CA ILE A 345 6.15 -23.68 11.79
C ILE A 345 5.86 -24.83 10.82
N ASN A 346 5.34 -25.92 11.37
CA ASN A 346 4.81 -27.04 10.59
C ASN A 346 3.31 -27.08 10.78
N ILE A 347 2.57 -26.86 9.71
CA ILE A 347 1.10 -26.90 9.72
C ILE A 347 0.56 -28.26 9.26
N HIS A 348 1.46 -29.18 8.87
CA HIS A 348 1.10 -30.47 8.30
C HIS A 348 1.03 -31.56 9.38
N PRO A 349 0.21 -32.61 9.17
CA PRO A 349 -0.01 -33.67 10.15
C PRO A 349 1.16 -34.65 10.28
N GLU A 350 2.19 -34.52 9.45
CA GLU A 350 3.35 -35.39 9.46
C GLU A 350 4.60 -34.65 9.97
N PRO A 351 5.49 -35.34 10.70
CA PRO A 351 6.78 -34.77 11.05
C PRO A 351 7.63 -34.55 9.79
N VAL A 352 8.41 -33.47 9.79
CA VAL A 352 9.25 -33.08 8.65
C VAL A 352 10.72 -33.12 9.04
N GLU A 353 11.55 -33.80 8.26
CA GLU A 353 13.00 -33.69 8.40
C GLU A 353 13.46 -32.33 7.86
N VAL A 354 14.16 -31.55 8.68
CA VAL A 354 14.56 -30.18 8.36
C VAL A 354 16.03 -29.95 8.71
N ARG A 355 16.66 -28.98 8.07
CA ARG A 355 17.94 -28.39 8.49
C ARG A 355 17.87 -26.88 8.33
N GLY A 356 18.46 -26.17 9.29
CA GLY A 356 18.59 -24.72 9.25
C GLY A 356 20.01 -24.31 8.87
N GLY A 357 20.15 -23.36 7.97
CA GLY A 357 21.43 -22.75 7.62
C GLY A 357 21.29 -21.25 7.47
N VAL A 358 22.29 -20.49 7.92
CA VAL A 358 22.32 -19.04 7.80
C VAL A 358 23.41 -18.64 6.81
N GLU A 359 23.04 -17.75 5.89
CA GLU A 359 23.92 -17.15 4.89
C GLU A 359 23.93 -15.64 5.08
N LEU A 360 25.12 -15.06 5.22
CA LEU A 360 25.34 -13.61 5.32
C LEU A 360 25.90 -13.07 4.01
N THR A 361 25.34 -11.97 3.52
CA THR A 361 25.87 -11.22 2.38
C THR A 361 26.43 -9.89 2.86
N LEU A 362 27.65 -9.57 2.44
CA LEU A 362 28.37 -8.35 2.79
C LEU A 362 27.83 -7.14 2.01
N PRO A 363 28.18 -5.90 2.41
CA PRO A 363 27.72 -4.68 1.74
C PRO A 363 28.13 -4.54 0.27
N ASN A 364 29.17 -5.26 -0.16
CA ASN A 364 29.57 -5.32 -1.56
C ASN A 364 28.80 -6.38 -2.37
N GLY A 365 27.81 -7.06 -1.79
CA GLY A 365 27.03 -8.12 -2.42
C GLY A 365 27.68 -9.50 -2.40
N GLU A 366 28.93 -9.63 -1.92
CA GLU A 366 29.64 -10.91 -1.86
C GLU A 366 29.22 -11.73 -0.62
N PRO A 367 29.19 -13.07 -0.73
CA PRO A 367 28.92 -13.93 0.43
C PRO A 367 30.05 -13.80 1.46
N TRP A 368 29.68 -13.76 2.74
CA TRP A 368 30.66 -13.77 3.83
C TRP A 368 31.43 -15.10 3.85
N SER A 369 32.75 -15.05 4.03
CA SER A 369 33.62 -16.22 3.98
C SER A 369 33.39 -17.23 5.12
N GLY A 370 32.68 -16.83 6.18
CA GLY A 370 32.28 -17.71 7.28
C GLY A 370 30.98 -18.47 7.04
N ASN A 371 30.35 -18.31 5.88
CA ASN A 371 29.13 -19.03 5.53
C ASN A 371 29.38 -20.53 5.24
N PRO A 372 28.37 -21.40 5.45
CA PRO A 372 27.14 -21.11 6.19
C PRO A 372 27.38 -21.16 7.69
N LEU A 373 26.69 -20.30 8.44
CA LEU A 373 26.57 -20.48 9.88
C LEU A 373 25.60 -21.63 10.15
N GLU A 374 25.93 -22.48 11.13
CA GLU A 374 25.00 -23.52 11.59
C GLU A 374 23.76 -22.83 12.15
N GLY A 375 22.63 -23.00 11.46
CA GLY A 375 21.37 -22.40 11.87
C GLY A 375 20.76 -23.15 13.05
N PRO A 376 19.84 -22.52 13.80
CA PRO A 376 18.94 -23.26 14.67
C PRO A 376 18.22 -24.33 13.86
N GLY A 377 18.36 -25.60 14.27
CA GLY A 377 17.82 -26.73 13.52
C GLY A 377 17.21 -27.78 14.43
N TYR A 378 16.13 -28.38 13.96
CA TYR A 378 15.66 -29.70 14.40
C TYR A 378 16.15 -30.73 13.41
N THR A 379 16.39 -31.97 13.83
CA THR A 379 16.57 -33.07 12.87
C THR A 379 15.22 -33.53 12.34
N VAL A 380 14.23 -33.67 13.22
CA VAL A 380 12.85 -34.06 12.88
C VAL A 380 11.92 -33.10 13.60
N PHE A 381 11.18 -32.31 12.82
CA PHE A 381 10.29 -31.29 13.32
C PHE A 381 8.87 -31.84 13.48
N PRO A 382 8.23 -31.72 14.66
CA PRO A 382 6.92 -32.33 14.92
C PRO A 382 5.80 -31.81 14.00
N PRO A 383 4.71 -32.58 13.81
CA PRO A 383 3.51 -32.12 13.12
C PRO A 383 2.79 -31.03 13.92
N GLU A 384 2.09 -30.14 13.21
CA GLU A 384 1.21 -29.09 13.77
C GLU A 384 1.87 -28.31 14.93
N PHE A 385 3.15 -27.96 14.76
CA PHE A 385 3.99 -27.42 15.80
C PHE A 385 4.66 -26.11 15.39
N THR A 386 4.58 -25.14 16.29
CA THR A 386 5.31 -23.87 16.20
C THR A 386 6.45 -23.89 17.20
N TRP A 387 7.66 -23.63 16.72
CA TRP A 387 8.84 -23.48 17.55
C TRP A 387 9.42 -22.10 17.43
N GLN A 388 9.89 -21.57 18.56
CA GLN A 388 10.57 -20.29 18.64
C GLN A 388 11.86 -20.40 19.46
N ILE A 389 12.95 -19.80 18.98
CA ILE A 389 14.21 -19.70 19.72
C ILE A 389 14.94 -18.40 19.39
N VAL A 390 15.64 -17.84 20.38
CA VAL A 390 16.57 -16.73 20.16
C VAL A 390 17.98 -17.28 20.00
N ARG A 391 18.71 -16.80 18.99
CA ARG A 391 20.15 -16.99 18.85
C ARG A 391 20.83 -15.63 18.79
N GLU A 392 21.99 -15.56 19.42
CA GLU A 392 22.85 -14.38 19.39
C GLU A 392 24.03 -14.63 18.47
N TYR A 393 24.34 -13.63 17.64
CA TYR A 393 25.49 -13.60 16.74
C TYR A 393 26.32 -12.37 17.05
N THR A 394 27.60 -12.55 17.37
CA THR A 394 28.52 -11.41 17.54
C THR A 394 28.97 -10.90 16.18
N VAL A 395 28.81 -9.61 15.94
CA VAL A 395 29.33 -8.94 14.74
C VAL A 395 30.86 -8.93 14.84
N PRO A 396 31.60 -9.56 13.89
CA PRO A 396 33.06 -9.55 13.92
C PRO A 396 33.62 -8.12 13.93
N GLU A 397 34.70 -7.90 14.68
CA GLU A 397 35.42 -6.60 14.71
C GLU A 397 35.88 -6.11 13.33
N THR A 398 36.08 -7.04 12.40
CA THR A 398 36.49 -6.76 11.02
C THR A 398 35.32 -6.68 10.04
N TRP A 399 34.08 -6.65 10.53
CA TRP A 399 32.90 -6.58 9.66
C TRP A 399 32.88 -5.24 8.91
N PRO A 400 32.67 -5.24 7.58
CA PRO A 400 32.62 -4.00 6.81
C PRO A 400 31.38 -3.16 7.18
N LEU A 401 31.55 -1.85 7.23
CA LEU A 401 30.44 -0.91 7.42
C LEU A 401 29.49 -0.94 6.22
N GLY A 402 28.21 -0.68 6.48
CA GLY A 402 27.15 -0.62 5.48
C GLY A 402 26.10 -1.70 5.65
N VAL A 403 25.21 -1.79 4.66
CA VAL A 403 24.04 -2.68 4.69
C VAL A 403 24.44 -4.09 4.31
N SER A 404 24.15 -5.05 5.17
CA SER A 404 24.37 -6.49 4.96
C SER A 404 23.02 -7.22 4.95
N VAL A 405 23.01 -8.43 4.37
CA VAL A 405 21.79 -9.27 4.32
C VAL A 405 21.99 -10.49 5.19
N PHE A 406 21.02 -10.74 6.07
CA PHE A 406 20.88 -11.97 6.82
C PHE A 406 19.85 -12.86 6.14
N THR A 407 20.21 -14.07 5.73
CA THR A 407 19.27 -15.04 5.14
C THR A 407 19.27 -16.32 5.94
N TRP A 408 18.10 -16.69 6.47
CA TRP A 408 17.88 -18.00 7.07
C TRP A 408 17.17 -18.91 6.08
N ARG A 409 17.76 -20.07 5.82
CA ARG A 409 17.19 -21.11 4.96
C ARG A 409 16.80 -22.32 5.79
N VAL A 410 15.62 -22.85 5.51
CA VAL A 410 15.09 -24.07 6.12
C VAL A 410 14.76 -25.08 5.03
N GLY A 411 15.33 -26.27 5.13
CA GLY A 411 15.10 -27.32 4.15
C GLY A 411 16.02 -28.53 4.33
N MET A 412 15.91 -29.47 3.40
CA MET A 412 16.83 -30.59 3.27
C MET A 412 17.90 -30.28 2.21
N PRO A 413 19.05 -30.97 2.22
CA PRO A 413 20.04 -30.81 1.16
C PRO A 413 19.41 -31.02 -0.23
N GLY A 414 19.41 -29.96 -1.06
CA GLY A 414 18.80 -29.97 -2.39
C GLY A 414 17.29 -29.70 -2.44
N ASN A 415 16.64 -29.48 -1.29
CA ASN A 415 15.21 -29.18 -1.21
C ASN A 415 14.94 -28.06 -0.18
N LEU A 416 14.82 -26.83 -0.67
CA LEU A 416 14.48 -25.67 0.15
C LEU A 416 12.98 -25.69 0.45
N TYR A 417 12.60 -25.67 1.73
CA TYR A 417 11.19 -25.54 2.12
C TYR A 417 10.80 -24.08 2.23
N ASP A 418 11.64 -23.28 2.88
CA ASP A 418 11.43 -21.85 3.01
C ASP A 418 12.73 -21.11 3.30
N ARG A 419 12.70 -19.79 3.12
CA ARG A 419 13.73 -18.87 3.58
C ARG A 419 13.08 -17.58 4.06
N ASP A 420 13.72 -16.97 5.04
CA ASP A 420 13.43 -15.61 5.43
C ASP A 420 14.70 -14.77 5.40
N ARG A 421 14.54 -13.47 5.18
CA ARG A 421 15.67 -12.55 5.18
C ARG A 421 15.34 -11.22 5.81
N PHE A 422 16.37 -10.58 6.34
CA PHE A 422 16.30 -9.19 6.74
C PHE A 422 17.61 -8.47 6.43
N LEU A 423 17.51 -7.15 6.23
CA LEU A 423 18.66 -6.28 6.08
C LEU A 423 19.02 -5.68 7.44
N PHE A 424 20.32 -5.51 7.67
CA PHE A 424 20.86 -4.81 8.83
C PHE A 424 22.06 -3.94 8.40
N THR A 425 22.29 -2.85 9.11
CA THR A 425 23.36 -1.90 8.84
C THR A 425 24.40 -1.98 9.94
N VAL A 426 25.68 -2.11 9.54
CA VAL A 426 26.81 -1.97 10.45
C VAL A 426 27.37 -0.56 10.36
N VAL A 427 27.40 0.15 11.49
CA VAL A 427 27.86 1.53 11.62
C VAL A 427 29.13 1.62 12.49
N GLU A 428 29.76 2.79 12.53
CA GLU A 428 30.89 3.01 13.44
C GLU A 428 30.43 2.89 14.92
N PRO A 429 31.29 2.37 15.83
CA PRO A 429 30.99 2.23 17.26
C PRO A 429 30.63 3.52 18.00
#